data_AF-A0AAW0SR14-F1
#
_entry.id   AF-A0AAW0SR14-F1
#
_cell.length_a   1.000
_cell.length_b   1.000
_cell.length_c   1.000
_cell.angle_alpha   90.00
_cell.angle_beta   90.00
_cell.angle_gamma   90.00
#
_symmetry.space_group_name_H-M   'P 1'
#
loop_
_entity.id
_entity.type
_entity.pdbx_description
1 polymer ?
#
loop_
_entity_poly.entity_id
_entity_poly.type
_entity_poly.pdbx_seq_one_letter_code
_entity_poly.pdbx_strand_id
1 'polypeptide(L)'
;MVPISRRMRCCLVWFRVTFRVTRRHCTTCRVCRRKRRVTRHPCLTHGWWGQFTQLGLDTFTHSFTLQYPMGRGKNFTGRNVYAILRASRGSGTEALVVTAPYRPPAALLPGTAPSIALMLAMAKFFSRQVYWAKDIIFLVTEHEQLGAQAWLEAYHSPQPLFPSQPNPASPSLSLLLSGDLEGRAGAIQAGINLEVHSAEVTHLDVKLEGLNGQLPNLDLVNLIHRLCQRENVPHTFKNRADHPRPESMEGWRHQLTTLLSMVTSQASGVPTGNHGLFHRYGVAAVTISGSGREAGGGVGVPIRARSISLQQVGRVLEGVCRSLNNLLEKFHQSFFFYLLPATNRYISIGVYMPPFGLIAGGVLVKALALWYKTSCADDSGKGRHSLLQWAPVVVGTHATCFLLMTCPPTLTRLGLAFDLTPEDSVGLGLTACCVALLLVAVGAARSMKEAGIWEVLKICVLLELGVLLFAGAVYNFSLALLVAVIYTPTALLASPSTARIPHLLKSLLLLLVHPLALLFGAVLLDTNTHFPEASPLRLLWRTVTGSKRALMYSVVDSLVYSNWVFDVGALCLLPLWCLLWLIVHLHVDVCVSQQAGQQTPQPQLGEGTVKESKSKSE
;
A
#
# COMPACT_ATOMS: atom_id res chain seq x y z
N MET A 1 -45.55 -12.98 -5.37
CA MET A 1 -45.48 -12.54 -3.96
C MET A 1 -44.10 -11.96 -3.69
N VAL A 2 -44.03 -10.66 -3.40
CA VAL A 2 -42.81 -9.86 -3.13
C VAL A 2 -42.59 -9.87 -1.58
N PRO A 3 -41.49 -9.39 -0.98
CA PRO A 3 -40.13 -9.96 -0.86
C PRO A 3 -39.61 -9.97 0.61
N ILE A 4 -38.67 -10.85 0.99
CA ILE A 4 -37.95 -10.76 2.30
C ILE A 4 -36.58 -11.43 2.16
N SER A 5 -35.40 -10.93 2.53
CA SER A 5 -34.79 -9.63 2.91
C SER A 5 -33.28 -9.84 2.61
N ARG A 6 -32.51 -8.96 1.96
CA ARG A 6 -31.88 -7.73 2.47
C ARG A 6 -31.68 -7.68 3.99
N ARG A 7 -30.79 -8.51 4.55
CA ARG A 7 -30.10 -8.24 5.82
C ARG A 7 -28.74 -8.96 5.85
N MET A 8 -27.72 -8.28 6.37
CA MET A 8 -26.33 -8.73 6.61
C MET A 8 -25.38 -8.81 5.39
N ARG A 9 -24.93 -7.66 4.88
CA ARG A 9 -23.66 -7.52 4.14
C ARG A 9 -22.75 -6.41 4.72
N CYS A 10 -22.76 -6.22 6.04
CA CYS A 10 -22.03 -5.13 6.72
C CYS A 10 -20.64 -5.50 7.30
N CYS A 11 -20.16 -6.75 7.22
CA CYS A 11 -18.89 -7.14 7.86
C CYS A 11 -17.70 -7.41 6.92
N LEU A 12 -17.82 -7.23 5.60
CA LEU A 12 -16.80 -7.72 4.64
C LEU A 12 -16.29 -6.66 3.65
N VAL A 13 -16.23 -5.40 4.08
CA VAL A 13 -15.74 -4.28 3.26
C VAL A 13 -14.22 -4.05 3.39
N TRP A 14 -13.58 -4.68 4.38
CA TRP A 14 -12.17 -4.49 4.76
C TRP A 14 -11.11 -4.99 3.76
N PHE A 15 -11.43 -5.66 2.66
CA PHE A 15 -10.39 -6.22 1.77
C PHE A 15 -10.69 -6.12 0.27
N ARG A 16 -11.81 -5.48 -0.10
CA ARG A 16 -12.34 -5.47 -1.49
C ARG A 16 -11.51 -4.65 -2.47
N VAL A 17 -10.47 -3.95 -2.00
CA VAL A 17 -9.77 -2.91 -2.77
C VAL A 17 -8.29 -3.22 -2.94
N THR A 18 -7.68 -3.88 -1.97
CA THR A 18 -6.32 -4.42 -2.03
C THR A 18 -6.14 -5.32 -3.27
N PHE A 19 -7.17 -6.12 -3.64
CA PHE A 19 -7.10 -7.03 -4.78
C PHE A 19 -7.52 -6.44 -6.13
N ARG A 20 -8.32 -5.36 -6.18
CA ARG A 20 -8.60 -4.66 -7.45
C ARG A 20 -7.31 -4.05 -8.03
N VAL A 21 -6.37 -3.74 -7.15
CA VAL A 21 -5.05 -3.23 -7.49
C VAL A 21 -4.09 -4.35 -7.94
N THR A 22 -4.15 -5.55 -7.35
CA THR A 22 -3.48 -6.74 -7.93
C THR A 22 -4.09 -7.22 -9.25
N ARG A 23 -5.37 -6.92 -9.54
CA ARG A 23 -5.97 -7.15 -10.87
C ARG A 23 -5.33 -6.28 -11.96
N ARG A 24 -4.89 -5.05 -11.63
CA ARG A 24 -4.08 -4.22 -12.53
C ARG A 24 -2.71 -4.87 -12.80
N HIS A 25 -2.11 -5.51 -11.80
CA HIS A 25 -0.81 -6.20 -11.89
C HIS A 25 -0.89 -7.60 -12.53
N CYS A 26 -2.08 -8.21 -12.57
CA CYS A 26 -2.36 -9.45 -13.33
C CYS A 26 -2.15 -9.29 -14.85
N THR A 27 -1.94 -8.07 -15.33
CA THR A 27 -1.94 -7.72 -16.75
C THR A 27 -0.56 -7.68 -17.40
N THR A 28 0.49 -7.28 -16.69
CA THR A 28 1.84 -7.13 -17.28
C THR A 28 2.46 -8.48 -17.68
N CYS A 29 2.23 -9.54 -16.89
CA CYS A 29 2.84 -10.86 -17.11
C CYS A 29 1.97 -11.83 -17.95
N ARG A 30 0.63 -11.70 -17.91
CA ARG A 30 -0.27 -12.57 -18.73
C ARG A 30 -0.20 -12.28 -20.22
N VAL A 31 0.10 -11.04 -20.62
CA VAL A 31 0.34 -10.68 -22.04
C VAL A 31 1.49 -11.51 -22.61
N CYS A 32 2.50 -11.86 -21.80
CA CYS A 32 3.62 -12.69 -22.25
C CYS A 32 3.31 -14.18 -22.39
N ARG A 33 2.24 -14.70 -21.75
CA ARG A 33 2.00 -16.15 -21.65
C ARG A 33 0.92 -16.70 -22.57
N ARG A 34 0.01 -15.90 -23.14
CA ARG A 34 -1.20 -16.46 -23.80
C ARG A 34 -1.39 -16.27 -25.29
N LYS A 35 -0.47 -15.69 -26.06
CA LYS A 35 -0.45 -15.85 -27.53
C LYS A 35 0.96 -15.95 -28.09
N ARG A 36 1.40 -17.20 -28.31
CA ARG A 36 2.41 -17.55 -29.32
C ARG A 36 1.80 -17.30 -30.71
N ARG A 37 1.86 -16.05 -31.17
CA ARG A 37 1.81 -15.61 -32.57
C ARG A 37 2.00 -14.11 -32.53
N VAL A 38 3.25 -13.67 -32.67
CA VAL A 38 3.59 -12.27 -32.91
C VAL A 38 3.16 -11.97 -34.34
N THR A 39 1.87 -11.67 -34.54
CA THR A 39 1.46 -10.84 -35.66
C THR A 39 1.93 -9.45 -35.31
N ARG A 40 3.01 -8.99 -35.96
CA ARG A 40 3.47 -7.60 -35.92
C ARG A 40 2.32 -6.73 -36.43
N HIS A 41 1.46 -6.26 -35.53
CA HIS A 41 0.55 -5.18 -35.87
C HIS A 41 1.41 -3.93 -36.06
N PRO A 42 1.23 -3.17 -37.16
CA PRO A 42 1.96 -1.91 -37.35
C PRO A 42 1.75 -1.03 -36.12
N CYS A 43 2.86 -0.50 -35.59
CA CYS A 43 2.96 0.10 -34.28
C CYS A 43 2.03 1.33 -34.16
N LEU A 44 0.89 1.18 -33.47
CA LEU A 44 -0.15 2.21 -33.28
C LEU A 44 0.37 3.53 -32.68
N THR A 45 1.55 3.51 -32.06
CA THR A 45 2.27 4.69 -31.56
C THR A 45 2.71 5.66 -32.67
N HIS A 46 2.94 5.20 -33.90
CA HIS A 46 3.17 6.12 -35.04
C HIS A 46 1.93 6.94 -35.40
N GLY A 47 0.74 6.38 -35.20
CA GLY A 47 -0.52 7.05 -35.51
C GLY A 47 -0.74 8.29 -34.63
N TRP A 48 -0.53 8.17 -33.32
CA TRP A 48 -0.70 9.30 -32.39
C TRP A 48 0.41 10.33 -32.52
N TRP A 49 1.65 9.89 -32.73
CA TRP A 49 2.77 10.80 -33.00
C TRP A 49 2.46 11.68 -34.23
N GLY A 50 1.99 11.06 -35.32
CA GLY A 50 1.56 11.79 -36.52
C GLY A 50 0.41 12.77 -36.25
N GLN A 51 -0.58 12.38 -35.44
CA GLN A 51 -1.69 13.26 -35.09
C GLN A 51 -1.26 14.48 -34.26
N PHE A 52 -0.39 14.31 -33.27
CA PHE A 52 0.15 15.45 -32.52
C PHE A 52 1.02 16.36 -33.40
N THR A 53 1.79 15.78 -34.33
CA THR A 53 2.62 16.53 -35.29
C THR A 53 1.74 17.38 -36.21
N GLN A 54 0.62 16.82 -36.71
CA GLN A 54 -0.37 17.56 -37.51
C GLN A 54 -1.03 18.71 -36.74
N LEU A 55 -1.03 18.68 -35.40
CA LEU A 55 -1.51 19.78 -34.56
C LEU A 55 -0.45 20.86 -34.32
N GLY A 56 0.77 20.71 -34.84
CA GLY A 56 1.87 21.66 -34.69
C GLY A 56 2.53 21.64 -33.32
N LEU A 57 2.46 20.51 -32.60
CA LEU A 57 3.10 20.36 -31.28
C LEU A 57 4.50 19.76 -31.40
N ASP A 58 5.38 20.06 -30.44
CA ASP A 58 6.70 19.43 -30.33
C ASP A 58 6.49 17.96 -29.92
N THR A 59 6.73 17.02 -30.83
CA THR A 59 6.40 15.60 -30.63
C THR A 59 7.61 14.71 -30.58
N PHE A 60 7.64 13.83 -29.59
CA PHE A 60 8.78 12.99 -29.29
C PHE A 60 8.35 11.55 -29.00
N THR A 61 9.28 10.63 -29.16
CA THR A 61 9.11 9.24 -28.73
C THR A 61 10.14 8.89 -27.67
N HIS A 62 9.74 8.06 -26.71
CA HIS A 62 10.59 7.69 -25.59
C HIS A 62 10.61 6.17 -25.45
N SER A 63 11.78 5.57 -25.65
CA SER A 63 11.96 4.12 -25.59
C SER A 63 12.60 3.72 -24.28
N PHE A 64 12.10 2.65 -23.66
CA PHE A 64 12.59 2.13 -22.39
C PHE A 64 12.67 0.61 -22.43
N THR A 65 13.51 0.03 -21.56
CA THR A 65 13.71 -1.42 -21.46
C THR A 65 13.66 -1.89 -20.01
N LEU A 66 12.82 -2.88 -19.72
CA LEU A 66 12.77 -3.59 -18.44
C LEU A 66 13.55 -4.91 -18.55
N GLN A 67 14.65 -5.01 -17.81
CA GLN A 67 15.36 -6.26 -17.56
C GLN A 67 14.69 -6.99 -16.40
N TYR A 68 13.80 -7.93 -16.70
CA TYR A 68 13.03 -8.61 -15.67
C TYR A 68 13.86 -9.75 -15.03
N PRO A 69 14.22 -9.67 -13.73
CA PRO A 69 15.19 -10.59 -13.11
C PRO A 69 14.64 -12.02 -12.98
N MET A 70 13.31 -12.13 -13.00
CA MET A 70 12.55 -13.38 -12.91
C MET A 70 12.08 -13.88 -14.28
N GLY A 71 12.56 -13.26 -15.37
CA GLY A 71 12.10 -13.46 -16.75
C GLY A 71 12.92 -14.40 -17.63
N ARG A 72 13.82 -15.21 -17.06
CA ARG A 72 14.83 -15.97 -17.83
C ARG A 72 15.71 -15.08 -18.72
N GLY A 73 16.12 -13.90 -18.22
CA GLY A 73 16.97 -12.96 -18.96
C GLY A 73 16.27 -12.28 -20.16
N LYS A 74 14.94 -12.30 -20.21
CA LYS A 74 14.18 -11.59 -21.25
C LYS A 74 14.10 -10.10 -20.94
N ASN A 75 14.44 -9.31 -21.95
CA ASN A 75 14.28 -7.87 -21.95
C ASN A 75 12.91 -7.50 -22.54
N PHE A 76 12.16 -6.66 -21.83
CA PHE A 76 10.87 -6.14 -22.29
C PHE A 76 11.05 -4.68 -22.68
N THR A 77 10.86 -4.37 -23.95
CA THR A 77 10.97 -3.00 -24.48
C THR A 77 9.58 -2.37 -24.61
N GLY A 78 9.46 -1.08 -24.30
CA GLY A 78 8.25 -0.30 -24.56
C GLY A 78 8.57 1.07 -25.13
N ARG A 79 7.57 1.71 -25.74
CA ARG A 79 7.72 3.05 -26.34
C ARG A 79 6.55 3.97 -25.98
N ASN A 80 6.85 5.02 -25.23
CA ASN A 80 5.94 6.11 -24.95
C ASN A 80 5.95 7.15 -26.08
N VAL A 81 4.85 7.88 -26.22
CA VAL A 81 4.74 9.02 -27.14
C VAL A 81 4.31 10.22 -26.32
N TYR A 82 4.99 11.35 -26.47
CA TYR A 82 4.59 12.58 -25.80
C TYR A 82 4.71 13.79 -26.72
N ALA A 83 3.87 14.79 -26.47
CA ALA A 83 3.84 16.04 -27.20
C ALA A 83 3.85 17.21 -26.20
N ILE A 84 4.54 18.29 -26.53
CA ILE A 84 4.62 19.49 -25.70
C ILE A 84 3.94 20.64 -26.44
N LEU A 85 2.91 21.21 -25.81
CA LEU A 85 2.35 22.50 -26.18
C LEU A 85 3.09 23.58 -25.39
N ARG A 86 3.82 24.45 -26.08
CA ARG A 86 4.53 25.58 -25.46
C ARG A 86 3.57 26.67 -25.02
N ALA A 87 3.79 27.20 -23.83
CA ALA A 87 3.01 28.31 -23.28
C ALA A 87 3.20 29.57 -24.13
N SER A 88 2.10 30.22 -24.51
CA SER A 88 2.15 31.49 -25.25
C SER A 88 2.45 32.70 -24.36
N ARG A 89 2.20 32.60 -23.05
CA ARG A 89 2.37 33.70 -22.07
C ARG A 89 3.46 33.46 -21.02
N GLY A 90 4.11 32.30 -21.06
CA GLY A 90 5.09 31.88 -20.05
C GLY A 90 6.47 31.66 -20.64
N SER A 91 7.47 31.60 -19.77
CA SER A 91 8.87 31.30 -20.10
C SER A 91 9.12 29.81 -20.40
N GLY A 92 8.10 28.94 -20.31
CA GLY A 92 8.25 27.49 -20.45
C GLY A 92 8.97 26.82 -19.28
N THR A 93 9.21 27.52 -18.17
CA THR A 93 9.90 27.01 -16.97
C THR A 93 9.04 26.08 -16.11
N GLU A 94 7.73 26.04 -16.36
CA GLU A 94 6.78 25.22 -15.65
C GLU A 94 5.87 24.47 -16.62
N ALA A 95 5.46 23.26 -16.23
CA ALA A 95 4.66 22.39 -17.07
C ALA A 95 3.50 21.73 -16.31
N LEU A 96 2.41 21.46 -17.03
CA LEU A 96 1.31 20.60 -16.63
C LEU A 96 1.37 19.32 -17.46
N VAL A 97 1.03 18.17 -16.87
CA VAL A 97 1.04 16.90 -17.59
C VAL A 97 -0.36 16.33 -17.66
N VAL A 98 -0.83 16.02 -18.87
CA VAL A 98 -2.03 15.22 -19.12
C VAL A 98 -1.58 13.88 -19.67
N THR A 99 -1.86 12.80 -18.94
CA THR A 99 -1.45 11.44 -19.29
C THR A 99 -2.64 10.55 -19.65
N ALA A 100 -2.43 9.61 -20.57
CA ALA A 100 -3.38 8.54 -20.85
C ALA A 100 -2.62 7.25 -21.14
N PRO A 101 -2.91 6.13 -20.44
CA PRO A 101 -2.30 4.85 -20.77
C PRO A 101 -2.92 4.30 -22.05
N TYR A 102 -2.10 3.76 -22.95
CA TYR A 102 -2.57 2.97 -24.06
C TYR A 102 -2.73 1.50 -23.66
N ARG A 103 -3.91 0.95 -23.93
CA ARG A 103 -4.23 -0.46 -23.73
C ARG A 103 -4.56 -1.12 -25.07
N PRO A 104 -3.81 -2.14 -25.50
CA PRO A 104 -4.14 -2.88 -26.72
C PRO A 104 -5.48 -3.62 -26.54
N PRO A 105 -6.23 -3.91 -27.62
CA PRO A 105 -7.51 -4.65 -27.53
C PRO A 105 -7.39 -6.04 -26.88
N ALA A 106 -6.19 -6.62 -26.91
CA ALA A 106 -5.87 -7.89 -26.25
C ALA A 106 -5.66 -7.76 -24.73
N ALA A 107 -5.67 -6.55 -24.16
CA ALA A 107 -5.51 -6.31 -22.74
C ALA A 107 -6.74 -6.81 -21.95
N LEU A 108 -6.49 -7.26 -20.73
CA LEU A 108 -7.54 -7.71 -19.80
C LEU A 108 -8.30 -6.54 -19.16
N LEU A 109 -7.68 -5.35 -19.12
CA LEU A 109 -8.30 -4.14 -18.61
C LEU A 109 -9.14 -3.47 -19.70
N PRO A 110 -10.21 -2.75 -19.33
CA PRO A 110 -11.02 -2.01 -20.30
C PRO A 110 -10.14 -1.04 -21.09
N GLY A 111 -10.37 -0.99 -22.41
CA GLY A 111 -9.66 -0.11 -23.31
C GLY A 111 -9.74 1.36 -22.89
N THR A 112 -8.74 2.14 -23.28
CA THR A 112 -8.59 3.57 -22.95
C THR A 112 -8.52 4.44 -24.19
N ALA A 113 -8.90 3.91 -25.36
CA ALA A 113 -8.95 4.66 -26.61
C ALA A 113 -9.78 5.97 -26.50
N PRO A 114 -10.93 6.01 -25.79
CA PRO A 114 -11.66 7.27 -25.56
C PRO A 114 -10.85 8.32 -24.80
N SER A 115 -9.92 7.90 -23.91
CA SER A 115 -9.03 8.81 -23.18
C SER A 115 -8.03 9.49 -24.12
N ILE A 116 -7.45 8.71 -25.05
CA ILE A 116 -6.51 9.22 -26.04
C ILE A 116 -7.23 10.13 -27.03
N ALA A 117 -8.43 9.74 -27.48
CA ALA A 117 -9.25 10.59 -28.35
C ALA A 117 -9.62 11.93 -27.68
N LEU A 118 -10.01 11.89 -26.40
CA LEU A 118 -10.28 13.10 -25.61
C LEU A 118 -9.02 13.97 -25.46
N MET A 119 -7.87 13.35 -25.17
CA MET A 119 -6.58 14.04 -25.09
C MET A 119 -6.21 14.75 -26.40
N LEU A 120 -6.36 14.08 -27.55
CA LEU A 120 -6.08 14.67 -28.86
C LEU A 120 -7.04 15.81 -29.21
N ALA A 121 -8.32 15.65 -28.89
CA ALA A 121 -9.32 16.70 -29.05
C ALA A 121 -9.00 17.92 -28.16
N MET A 122 -8.58 17.68 -26.91
CA MET A 122 -8.11 18.74 -26.01
C MET A 122 -6.84 19.41 -26.55
N ALA A 123 -5.86 18.65 -27.03
CA ALA A 123 -4.63 19.19 -27.61
C ALA A 123 -4.92 20.11 -28.80
N LYS A 124 -5.83 19.71 -29.70
CA LYS A 124 -6.30 20.54 -30.82
C LYS A 124 -7.03 21.80 -30.36
N PHE A 125 -7.81 21.71 -29.29
CA PHE A 125 -8.51 22.87 -28.74
C PHE A 125 -7.53 23.82 -28.04
N PHE A 126 -6.61 23.29 -27.23
CA PHE A 126 -5.64 24.04 -26.42
C PHE A 126 -4.61 24.76 -27.28
N SER A 127 -4.18 24.17 -28.40
CA SER A 127 -3.22 24.82 -29.32
C SER A 127 -3.75 26.10 -29.95
N ARG A 128 -5.07 26.30 -29.97
CA ARG A 128 -5.71 27.53 -30.46
C ARG A 128 -5.87 28.60 -29.38
N GLN A 129 -5.59 28.27 -28.12
CA GLN A 129 -5.81 29.16 -26.99
C GLN A 129 -4.51 29.85 -26.61
N VAL A 130 -4.58 31.17 -26.35
CA VAL A 130 -3.41 32.02 -26.07
C VAL A 130 -3.23 32.35 -24.58
N TYR A 131 -4.01 31.73 -23.70
CA TYR A 131 -4.02 32.03 -22.26
C TYR A 131 -3.15 31.10 -21.42
N TRP A 132 -2.42 30.16 -22.04
CA TRP A 132 -1.54 29.24 -21.32
C TRP A 132 -0.25 29.93 -20.89
N ALA A 133 0.03 29.85 -19.59
CA ALA A 133 1.25 30.36 -18.95
C ALA A 133 2.23 29.23 -18.60
N LYS A 134 1.76 27.97 -18.59
CA LYS A 134 2.58 26.77 -18.40
C LYS A 134 2.56 25.89 -19.64
N ASP A 135 3.67 25.22 -19.92
CA ASP A 135 3.73 24.23 -20.99
C ASP A 135 2.77 23.08 -20.65
N ILE A 136 2.13 22.48 -21.65
CA ILE A 136 1.24 21.33 -21.44
C ILE A 136 1.83 20.12 -22.16
N ILE A 137 2.19 19.10 -21.39
CA ILE A 137 2.70 17.83 -21.89
C ILE A 137 1.53 16.86 -22.02
N PHE A 138 1.29 16.38 -23.23
CA PHE A 138 0.38 15.27 -23.52
C PHE A 138 1.19 13.99 -23.63
N LEU A 139 1.00 13.05 -22.70
CA LEU A 139 1.78 11.81 -22.62
C LEU A 139 0.89 10.58 -22.79
N VAL A 140 1.16 9.81 -23.84
CA VAL A 140 0.56 8.48 -24.06
C VAL A 140 1.57 7.42 -23.65
N THR A 141 1.24 6.66 -22.60
CA THR A 141 2.15 5.65 -22.04
C THR A 141 1.85 4.25 -22.55
N GLU A 142 2.89 3.50 -22.91
CA GLU A 142 2.78 2.08 -23.18
C GLU A 142 3.02 1.27 -21.89
N HIS A 143 2.37 0.11 -21.74
CA HIS A 143 2.47 -0.73 -20.55
C HIS A 143 2.06 -0.04 -19.22
N GLU A 144 1.09 0.88 -19.28
CA GLU A 144 0.49 1.59 -18.13
C GLU A 144 1.51 2.22 -17.17
N GLN A 145 1.69 1.62 -15.99
CA GLN A 145 2.53 2.14 -14.91
C GLN A 145 4.01 2.03 -15.26
N LEU A 146 4.42 1.01 -16.03
CA LEU A 146 5.83 0.82 -16.40
C LEU A 146 6.31 1.93 -17.33
N GLY A 147 5.52 2.27 -18.36
CA GLY A 147 5.86 3.37 -19.26
C GLY A 147 5.83 4.72 -18.56
N ALA A 148 4.86 4.95 -17.66
CA ALA A 148 4.81 6.16 -16.85
C ALA A 148 6.03 6.29 -15.91
N GLN A 149 6.42 5.20 -15.26
CA GLN A 149 7.59 5.11 -14.39
C GLN A 149 8.87 5.47 -15.16
N ALA A 150 9.09 4.81 -16.31
CA ALA A 150 10.26 5.03 -17.14
C ALA A 150 10.34 6.46 -17.66
N TRP A 151 9.21 7.01 -18.10
CA TRP A 151 9.16 8.39 -18.59
C TRP A 151 9.46 9.40 -17.48
N LEU A 152 8.89 9.21 -16.29
CA LEU A 152 9.16 10.09 -15.15
C LEU A 152 10.62 10.00 -14.68
N GLU A 153 11.19 8.80 -14.65
CA GLU A 153 12.61 8.61 -14.34
C GLU A 153 13.48 9.32 -15.37
N ALA A 154 13.19 9.17 -16.66
CA ALA A 154 13.91 9.89 -17.71
C ALA A 154 13.72 11.41 -17.61
N TYR A 155 12.53 11.90 -17.21
CA TYR A 155 12.21 13.32 -17.09
C TYR A 155 12.93 14.01 -15.93
N HIS A 156 13.06 13.32 -14.80
CA HIS A 156 13.70 13.86 -13.59
C HIS A 156 15.16 13.47 -13.46
N SER A 157 15.67 12.51 -14.23
CA SER A 157 17.08 12.17 -14.24
C SER A 157 17.91 13.27 -14.91
N PRO A 158 19.00 13.74 -14.29
CA PRO A 158 19.99 14.54 -14.99
C PRO A 158 20.57 13.70 -16.12
N GLN A 159 20.74 14.30 -17.31
CA GLN A 159 21.45 13.62 -18.40
C GLN A 159 22.84 13.21 -17.90
N PRO A 160 23.24 11.94 -18.00
CA PRO A 160 24.58 11.56 -17.62
C PRO A 160 25.57 12.24 -18.55
N LEU A 161 26.43 13.09 -18.00
CA LEU A 161 27.59 13.68 -18.71
C LEU A 161 28.55 12.59 -19.22
N PHE A 162 28.43 11.35 -18.74
CA PHE A 162 29.21 10.19 -19.17
C PHE A 162 28.34 8.91 -19.23
N PRO A 163 28.28 8.19 -20.37
CA PRO A 163 27.40 7.04 -20.58
C PRO A 163 27.76 5.76 -19.80
N SER A 164 28.75 5.79 -18.91
CA SER A 164 29.33 4.59 -18.27
C SER A 164 29.18 4.51 -16.75
N GLN A 165 28.51 5.46 -16.08
CA GLN A 165 28.32 5.40 -14.62
C GLN A 165 26.86 5.14 -14.24
N PRO A 166 26.57 4.08 -13.45
CA PRO A 166 25.25 3.88 -12.86
C PRO A 166 24.94 5.02 -11.89
N ASN A 167 23.73 5.57 -12.00
CA ASN A 167 23.28 6.73 -11.24
C ASN A 167 23.11 6.37 -9.75
N PRO A 168 23.79 7.05 -8.80
CA PRO A 168 23.67 6.75 -7.36
C PRO A 168 22.32 7.13 -6.75
N ALA A 169 21.48 7.89 -7.47
CA ALA A 169 20.17 8.36 -6.98
C ALA A 169 19.00 7.38 -7.19
N SER A 170 19.19 6.26 -7.89
CA SER A 170 18.18 5.20 -8.00
C SER A 170 18.73 3.88 -7.43
N PRO A 171 18.38 3.51 -6.18
CA PRO A 171 18.73 2.21 -5.62
C PRO A 171 17.87 1.07 -6.18
N SER A 172 17.00 1.34 -7.17
CA SER A 172 16.52 0.30 -8.06
C SER A 172 17.73 -0.24 -8.80
N LEU A 173 18.25 -1.36 -8.31
CA LEU A 173 18.96 -2.39 -9.07
C LEU A 173 18.56 -2.25 -10.54
N SER A 174 19.52 -2.14 -11.47
CA SER A 174 19.43 -1.68 -12.88
C SER A 174 18.36 -2.36 -13.78
N LEU A 175 17.14 -2.52 -13.30
CA LEU A 175 16.06 -3.34 -13.81
C LEU A 175 15.27 -2.53 -14.84
N LEU A 176 14.94 -1.27 -14.55
CA LEU A 176 14.28 -0.38 -15.49
C LEU A 176 15.31 0.58 -16.09
N LEU A 177 15.65 0.36 -17.36
CA LEU A 177 16.43 1.29 -18.15
C LEU A 177 15.46 2.32 -18.72
N SER A 178 15.39 3.47 -18.06
CA SER A 178 14.48 4.56 -18.44
C SER A 178 14.79 5.12 -19.82
N GLY A 179 16.06 5.12 -20.25
CA GLY A 179 16.49 5.80 -21.49
C GLY A 179 16.45 7.33 -21.36
N ASP A 180 16.74 8.01 -22.47
CA ASP A 180 16.82 9.48 -22.55
C ASP A 180 15.58 10.09 -23.21
N LEU A 181 15.32 11.37 -22.91
CA LEU A 181 14.27 12.18 -23.53
C LEU A 181 14.88 13.16 -24.54
N GLU A 182 14.35 13.16 -25.76
CA GLU A 182 14.75 14.06 -26.85
C GLU A 182 14.34 15.52 -26.57
N GLY A 183 13.17 15.71 -25.97
CA GLY A 183 12.64 17.03 -25.60
C GLY A 183 12.10 17.07 -24.18
N ARG A 184 12.30 18.20 -23.49
CA ARG A 184 11.76 18.44 -22.13
C ARG A 184 11.01 19.77 -22.07
N ALA A 185 10.08 19.86 -21.13
CA ALA A 185 9.47 21.12 -20.72
C ALA A 185 10.02 21.53 -19.34
N GLY A 186 9.48 22.60 -18.78
CA GLY A 186 9.81 23.05 -17.44
C GLY A 186 9.46 22.10 -16.30
N ALA A 187 9.63 22.54 -15.06
CA ALA A 187 9.29 21.75 -13.88
C ALA A 187 7.80 21.38 -13.87
N ILE A 188 7.50 20.10 -13.71
CA ILE A 188 6.11 19.63 -13.66
C ILE A 188 5.47 20.11 -12.35
N GLN A 189 4.38 20.86 -12.46
CA GLN A 189 3.64 21.41 -11.33
C GLN A 189 2.52 20.49 -10.87
N ALA A 190 1.76 19.93 -11.82
CA ALA A 190 0.64 19.04 -11.55
C ALA A 190 0.37 18.08 -12.71
N GLY A 191 -0.25 16.94 -12.40
CA GLY A 191 -0.58 15.89 -13.36
C GLY A 191 -2.05 15.48 -13.35
N ILE A 192 -2.60 15.19 -14.52
CA ILE A 192 -3.94 14.62 -14.68
C ILE A 192 -3.81 13.34 -15.50
N ASN A 193 -4.30 12.22 -15.00
CA ASN A 193 -4.31 10.97 -15.75
C ASN A 193 -5.73 10.58 -16.16
N LEU A 194 -5.95 10.35 -17.45
CA LEU A 194 -7.26 10.04 -18.01
C LEU A 194 -7.44 8.51 -18.15
N GLU A 195 -8.50 7.98 -17.54
CA GLU A 195 -8.93 6.58 -17.65
C GLU A 195 -10.42 6.50 -18.02
N VAL A 196 -10.77 7.02 -19.19
CA VAL A 196 -12.10 6.94 -19.80
C VAL A 196 -12.21 5.67 -20.64
N HIS A 197 -13.20 4.83 -20.31
CA HIS A 197 -13.38 3.50 -20.89
C HIS A 197 -14.44 3.42 -21.99
N SER A 198 -15.33 4.42 -22.09
CA SER A 198 -16.39 4.48 -23.10
C SER A 198 -16.58 5.92 -23.59
N ALA A 199 -17.05 6.07 -24.82
CA ALA A 199 -17.45 7.38 -25.36
C ALA A 199 -18.70 7.94 -24.66
N GLU A 200 -19.57 7.05 -24.15
CA GLU A 200 -20.71 7.40 -23.32
C GLU A 200 -20.39 7.16 -21.85
N VAL A 201 -20.12 8.24 -21.13
CA VAL A 201 -19.72 8.19 -19.72
C VAL A 201 -20.95 8.38 -18.84
N THR A 202 -21.14 7.53 -17.82
CA THR A 202 -22.24 7.70 -16.86
C THR A 202 -21.87 8.58 -15.69
N HIS A 203 -20.62 8.48 -15.24
CA HIS A 203 -20.07 9.24 -14.13
C HIS A 203 -18.53 9.25 -14.21
N LEU A 204 -17.92 10.22 -13.54
CA LEU A 204 -16.48 10.33 -13.35
C LEU A 204 -16.08 9.88 -11.94
N ASP A 205 -15.25 8.85 -11.84
CA ASP A 205 -14.65 8.40 -10.58
C ASP A 205 -13.26 9.06 -10.42
N VAL A 206 -13.06 9.74 -9.29
CA VAL A 206 -11.79 10.40 -8.96
C VAL A 206 -10.92 9.44 -8.17
N LYS A 207 -9.77 9.08 -8.72
CA LYS A 207 -8.79 8.16 -8.13
C LYS A 207 -7.56 8.95 -7.69
N LEU A 208 -7.21 8.84 -6.41
CA LEU A 208 -6.22 9.68 -5.75
C LEU A 208 -5.16 8.92 -4.95
N GLU A 209 -5.30 7.60 -4.80
CA GLU A 209 -4.36 6.85 -3.97
C GLU A 209 -3.10 6.53 -4.75
N GLY A 210 -1.99 7.01 -4.22
CA GLY A 210 -0.67 6.90 -4.78
C GLY A 210 0.16 5.72 -4.30
N LEU A 211 1.40 5.69 -4.77
CA LEU A 211 2.40 4.72 -4.35
C LEU A 211 2.73 4.90 -2.87
N ASN A 212 2.89 3.78 -2.16
CA ASN A 212 3.20 3.70 -0.74
C ASN A 212 2.23 4.46 0.19
N GLY A 213 1.03 4.78 -0.29
CA GLY A 213 0.00 5.48 0.50
C GLY A 213 0.06 7.01 0.39
N GLN A 214 0.94 7.55 -0.47
CA GLN A 214 0.98 8.99 -0.74
C GLN A 214 -0.33 9.47 -1.39
N LEU A 215 -0.71 10.71 -1.09
CA LEU A 215 -1.92 11.35 -1.59
C LEU A 215 -1.59 12.70 -2.24
N PRO A 216 -2.34 13.14 -3.26
CA PRO A 216 -2.26 14.49 -3.78
C PRO A 216 -2.69 15.51 -2.73
N ASN A 217 -2.40 16.78 -2.98
CA ASN A 217 -3.01 17.84 -2.19
C ASN A 217 -4.55 17.81 -2.32
N LEU A 218 -5.24 17.90 -1.19
CA LEU A 218 -6.70 17.84 -1.12
C LEU A 218 -7.40 18.90 -1.98
N ASP A 219 -6.79 20.07 -2.19
CA ASP A 219 -7.38 21.14 -3.01
C ASP A 219 -7.52 20.75 -4.47
N LEU A 220 -6.59 19.97 -5.01
CA LEU A 220 -6.70 19.44 -6.38
C LEU A 220 -7.91 18.51 -6.50
N VAL A 221 -8.13 17.66 -5.49
CA VAL A 221 -9.27 16.74 -5.46
C VAL A 221 -10.59 17.51 -5.32
N ASN A 222 -10.64 18.47 -4.40
CA ASN A 222 -11.80 19.33 -4.20
C ASN A 222 -12.14 20.15 -5.44
N LEU A 223 -11.13 20.69 -6.13
CA LEU A 223 -11.29 21.41 -7.39
C LEU A 223 -12.00 20.55 -8.44
N ILE A 224 -11.54 19.30 -8.62
CA ILE A 224 -12.14 18.37 -9.59
C ILE A 224 -13.61 18.09 -9.23
N HIS A 225 -13.90 17.77 -7.97
CA HIS A 225 -15.29 17.52 -7.55
C HIS A 225 -16.19 18.74 -7.72
N ARG A 226 -15.71 19.95 -7.38
CA ARG A 226 -16.46 21.20 -7.57
C ARG A 226 -16.69 21.52 -9.05
N LEU A 227 -15.72 21.27 -9.93
CA LEU A 227 -15.89 21.45 -11.36
C LEU A 227 -16.87 20.43 -11.96
N CYS A 228 -16.83 19.18 -11.51
CA CYS A 228 -17.84 18.18 -11.88
C CYS A 228 -19.25 18.63 -11.47
N GLN A 229 -19.42 19.18 -10.27
CA GLN A 229 -20.71 19.73 -9.82
C GLN A 229 -21.16 20.90 -10.71
N ARG A 230 -20.25 21.84 -11.00
CA ARG A 230 -20.54 23.00 -11.86
C ARG A 230 -20.98 22.61 -13.27
N GLU A 231 -20.33 21.61 -13.87
CA GLU A 231 -20.64 21.12 -15.22
C GLU A 231 -21.78 20.09 -15.26
N ASN A 232 -22.46 19.86 -14.13
CA ASN A 232 -23.52 18.84 -13.97
C ASN A 232 -23.06 17.44 -14.39
N VAL A 233 -21.83 17.09 -14.04
CA VAL A 233 -21.22 15.78 -14.28
C VAL A 233 -21.30 14.94 -12.98
N PRO A 234 -22.09 13.85 -12.96
CA PRO A 234 -22.05 12.86 -11.91
C PRO A 234 -20.62 12.43 -11.59
N HIS A 235 -20.22 12.55 -10.33
CA HIS A 235 -18.89 12.21 -9.85
C HIS A 235 -18.97 11.28 -8.64
N THR A 236 -17.94 10.46 -8.47
CA THR A 236 -17.84 9.49 -7.38
C THR A 236 -16.42 9.41 -6.86
N PHE A 237 -16.29 8.83 -5.66
CA PHE A 237 -15.03 8.36 -5.12
C PHE A 237 -15.17 6.87 -4.82
N LYS A 238 -14.19 6.05 -5.22
CA LYS A 238 -14.27 4.58 -5.12
C LYS A 238 -15.49 3.98 -5.81
N ASN A 239 -15.95 4.59 -6.90
CA ASN A 239 -17.19 4.24 -7.60
C ASN A 239 -18.41 4.24 -6.66
N ARG A 240 -18.39 5.08 -5.62
CA ARG A 240 -19.50 5.31 -4.70
C ARG A 240 -19.89 6.79 -4.78
N ALA A 241 -21.15 7.04 -5.09
CA ALA A 241 -21.72 8.38 -5.00
C ALA A 241 -22.01 8.73 -3.53
N ASP A 242 -22.14 10.02 -3.24
CA ASP A 242 -22.50 10.48 -1.91
C ASP A 242 -23.94 10.05 -1.57
N HIS A 243 -24.13 9.64 -0.31
CA HIS A 243 -25.44 9.21 0.15
C HIS A 243 -26.38 10.42 0.23
N PRO A 244 -27.63 10.37 -0.31
CA PRO A 244 -28.55 11.51 -0.30
C PRO A 244 -28.86 12.07 1.09
N ARG A 245 -28.81 11.20 2.11
CA ARG A 245 -28.97 11.56 3.52
C ARG A 245 -27.70 11.15 4.28
N PRO A 246 -26.65 11.98 4.29
CA PRO A 246 -25.35 11.58 4.85
C PRO A 246 -25.40 11.36 6.37
N GLU A 247 -26.26 12.09 7.08
CA GLU A 247 -26.38 12.03 8.54
C GLU A 247 -27.25 10.87 9.05
N SER A 248 -27.89 10.11 8.17
CA SER A 248 -28.67 8.94 8.59
C SER A 248 -27.75 7.78 8.98
N MET A 249 -28.24 6.83 9.79
CA MET A 249 -27.49 5.60 10.12
C MET A 249 -27.07 4.83 8.85
N GLU A 250 -27.88 4.85 7.80
CA GLU A 250 -27.54 4.27 6.50
C GLU A 250 -26.43 5.06 5.79
N GLY A 251 -26.48 6.40 5.86
CA GLY A 251 -25.44 7.30 5.38
C GLY A 251 -24.10 7.08 6.07
N TRP A 252 -24.09 6.97 7.40
CA TRP A 252 -22.89 6.65 8.19
C TRP A 252 -22.30 5.30 7.83
N ARG A 253 -23.14 4.27 7.67
CA ARG A 253 -22.67 2.94 7.21
C ARG A 253 -22.07 3.03 5.81
N HIS A 254 -22.72 3.73 4.88
CA HIS A 254 -22.20 3.93 3.53
C HIS A 254 -20.84 4.65 3.55
N GLN A 255 -20.72 5.75 4.28
CA GLN A 255 -19.47 6.48 4.48
C GLN A 255 -18.37 5.64 5.10
N LEU A 256 -18.69 4.83 6.13
CA LEU A 256 -17.75 3.88 6.71
C LEU A 256 -17.29 2.85 5.68
N THR A 257 -18.19 2.35 4.82
CA THR A 257 -17.79 1.43 3.74
C THR A 257 -16.85 2.10 2.72
N THR A 258 -17.05 3.38 2.41
CA THR A 258 -16.18 4.15 1.53
C THR A 258 -14.82 4.40 2.18
N LEU A 259 -14.81 4.77 3.47
CA LEU A 259 -13.61 4.99 4.25
C LEU A 259 -12.76 3.72 4.34
N LEU A 260 -13.36 2.59 4.71
CA LEU A 260 -12.68 1.29 4.75
C LEU A 260 -12.18 0.87 3.36
N SER A 261 -12.94 1.19 2.31
CA SER A 261 -12.52 0.99 0.94
C SER A 261 -11.30 1.86 0.56
N MET A 262 -11.12 3.04 1.15
CA MET A 262 -9.92 3.85 0.94
C MET A 262 -8.73 3.31 1.73
N VAL A 263 -8.94 3.03 3.03
CA VAL A 263 -7.89 2.52 3.93
C VAL A 263 -7.26 1.25 3.35
N THR A 264 -8.07 0.36 2.82
CA THR A 264 -7.61 -0.98 2.41
C THR A 264 -6.85 -0.99 1.08
N SER A 265 -7.13 -0.04 0.19
CA SER A 265 -6.29 0.21 -0.98
C SER A 265 -5.04 1.01 -0.65
N GLN A 266 -5.16 2.06 0.16
CA GLN A 266 -4.01 2.88 0.53
C GLN A 266 -2.98 2.04 1.31
N ALA A 267 -3.43 1.12 2.16
CA ALA A 267 -2.57 0.18 2.88
C ALA A 267 -1.80 -0.78 1.96
N SER A 268 -2.32 -1.07 0.76
CA SER A 268 -1.62 -1.92 -0.22
C SER A 268 -0.36 -1.26 -0.79
N GLY A 269 -0.22 0.06 -0.63
CA GLY A 269 0.88 0.85 -1.20
C GLY A 269 0.90 0.88 -2.73
N VAL A 270 -0.01 0.18 -3.42
CA VAL A 270 -0.03 0.15 -4.87
C VAL A 270 -0.95 1.26 -5.40
N PRO A 271 -0.51 2.07 -6.37
CA PRO A 271 -1.28 3.21 -6.85
C PRO A 271 -2.53 2.79 -7.64
N THR A 272 -3.61 3.56 -7.48
CA THR A 272 -4.88 3.33 -8.18
C THR A 272 -4.93 3.78 -9.62
N GLY A 273 -3.88 4.44 -10.12
CA GLY A 273 -3.70 4.89 -11.50
C GLY A 273 -2.28 5.41 -11.69
N ASN A 274 -1.90 5.78 -12.92
CA ASN A 274 -0.54 6.25 -13.19
C ASN A 274 -0.20 7.55 -12.43
N HIS A 275 -1.19 8.33 -11.99
CA HIS A 275 -0.98 9.52 -11.15
C HIS A 275 -0.14 9.21 -9.90
N GLY A 276 -0.29 8.03 -9.33
CA GLY A 276 0.38 7.68 -8.07
C GLY A 276 1.91 7.65 -8.16
N LEU A 277 2.47 7.53 -9.36
CA LEU A 277 3.92 7.55 -9.61
C LEU A 277 4.50 8.97 -9.66
N PHE A 278 3.65 10.00 -9.79
CA PHE A 278 4.06 11.40 -9.81
C PHE A 278 4.38 11.93 -8.40
N HIS A 279 3.71 11.39 -7.37
CA HIS A 279 3.87 11.89 -6.00
C HIS A 279 5.29 11.75 -5.45
N ARG A 280 6.03 10.71 -5.85
CA ARG A 280 7.45 10.53 -5.46
C ARG A 280 8.36 11.66 -5.96
N TYR A 281 7.95 12.37 -7.00
CA TYR A 281 8.66 13.54 -7.54
C TYR A 281 8.11 14.87 -7.01
N GLY A 282 7.27 14.83 -5.97
CA GLY A 282 6.63 16.03 -5.43
C GLY A 282 5.59 16.64 -6.37
N VAL A 283 5.09 15.89 -7.34
CA VAL A 283 4.06 16.35 -8.29
C VAL A 283 2.68 15.88 -7.82
N ALA A 284 1.78 16.83 -7.60
CA ALA A 284 0.40 16.54 -7.27
C ALA A 284 -0.34 16.05 -8.54
N ALA A 285 -0.82 14.80 -8.52
CA ALA A 285 -1.53 14.23 -9.65
C ALA A 285 -2.77 13.43 -9.24
N VAL A 286 -3.78 13.41 -10.12
CA VAL A 286 -5.03 12.67 -9.90
C VAL A 286 -5.43 11.93 -11.17
N THR A 287 -5.99 10.73 -11.04
CA THR A 287 -6.62 10.02 -12.16
C THR A 287 -8.12 10.32 -12.20
N ILE A 288 -8.62 10.78 -13.34
CA ILE A 288 -10.05 10.93 -13.62
C ILE A 288 -10.48 9.74 -14.49
N SER A 289 -11.37 8.90 -13.97
CA SER A 289 -11.83 7.69 -14.65
C SER A 289 -13.28 7.81 -15.10
N GLY A 290 -13.54 7.59 -16.38
CA GLY A 290 -14.89 7.62 -16.95
C GLY A 290 -15.43 6.22 -17.17
N SER A 291 -16.51 5.87 -16.48
CA SER A 291 -17.16 4.55 -16.59
C SER A 291 -18.47 4.64 -17.38
N GLY A 292 -18.65 3.77 -18.37
CA GLY A 292 -19.88 3.67 -19.16
C GLY A 292 -20.97 2.80 -18.53
N ARG A 293 -22.14 2.70 -19.17
CA ARG A 293 -23.29 1.89 -18.70
C ARG A 293 -22.97 0.40 -18.55
N GLU A 294 -22.15 -0.13 -19.45
CA GLU A 294 -21.81 -1.57 -19.51
C GLU A 294 -20.89 -2.03 -18.37
N ALA A 295 -20.15 -1.11 -17.73
CA ALA A 295 -19.15 -1.43 -16.72
C ALA A 295 -19.73 -1.73 -15.32
N GLY A 296 -21.06 -1.82 -15.19
CA GLY A 296 -21.77 -1.89 -13.92
C GLY A 296 -21.79 -0.52 -13.24
N GLY A 297 -22.99 0.05 -13.05
CA GLY A 297 -23.16 1.37 -12.47
C GLY A 297 -22.49 1.49 -11.09
N GLY A 298 -21.84 2.63 -10.83
CA GLY A 298 -21.31 2.94 -9.50
C GLY A 298 -22.38 2.83 -8.42
N VAL A 299 -22.00 2.48 -7.20
CA VAL A 299 -22.94 2.32 -6.09
C VAL A 299 -23.52 3.69 -5.74
N GLY A 300 -24.85 3.81 -5.76
CA GLY A 300 -25.55 5.07 -5.50
C GLY A 300 -25.62 6.01 -6.72
N VAL A 301 -25.07 5.62 -7.87
CA VAL A 301 -25.28 6.36 -9.13
C VAL A 301 -26.70 6.05 -9.64
N PRO A 302 -27.53 7.06 -9.97
CA PRO A 302 -28.89 6.82 -10.41
C PRO A 302 -28.92 5.93 -11.68
N ILE A 303 -29.76 4.89 -11.66
CA ILE A 303 -29.87 3.88 -12.73
C ILE A 303 -30.25 4.52 -14.09
N ARG A 304 -30.95 5.66 -14.06
CA ARG A 304 -31.32 6.46 -15.23
C ARG A 304 -30.41 7.68 -15.46
N ALA A 305 -29.20 7.69 -14.92
CA ALA A 305 -28.23 8.75 -15.22
C ALA A 305 -28.08 8.88 -16.75
N ARG A 306 -28.29 10.10 -17.26
CA ARG A 306 -28.08 10.44 -18.67
C ARG A 306 -26.60 10.21 -18.99
N SER A 307 -26.30 9.59 -20.13
CA SER A 307 -24.92 9.51 -20.60
C SER A 307 -24.41 10.93 -20.88
N ILE A 308 -23.22 11.18 -20.37
CA ILE A 308 -22.49 12.44 -20.43
C ILE A 308 -21.61 12.38 -21.67
N SER A 309 -21.61 13.45 -22.46
CA SER A 309 -20.74 13.51 -23.64
C SER A 309 -19.29 13.78 -23.24
N LEU A 310 -18.34 13.29 -24.06
CA LEU A 310 -16.92 13.58 -23.87
C LEU A 310 -16.61 15.09 -23.89
N GLN A 311 -17.45 15.90 -24.53
CA GLN A 311 -17.31 17.36 -24.51
C GLN A 311 -17.53 17.93 -23.11
N GLN A 312 -18.50 17.42 -22.34
CA GLN A 312 -18.71 17.87 -20.95
C GLN A 312 -17.53 17.47 -20.07
N VAL A 313 -16.98 16.27 -20.27
CA VAL A 313 -15.75 15.83 -19.60
C VAL A 313 -14.58 16.75 -19.99
N GLY A 314 -14.48 17.12 -21.27
CA GLY A 314 -13.49 18.08 -21.77
C GLY A 314 -13.59 19.45 -21.10
N ARG A 315 -14.80 19.97 -20.85
CA ARG A 315 -14.99 21.24 -20.10
C ARG A 315 -14.52 21.16 -18.66
N VAL A 316 -14.77 20.03 -17.98
CA VAL A 316 -14.23 19.80 -16.63
C VAL A 316 -12.70 19.80 -16.68
N LEU A 317 -12.10 19.07 -17.62
CA LEU A 317 -10.64 18.97 -17.75
C LEU A 317 -9.98 20.29 -18.14
N GLU A 318 -10.59 21.06 -19.04
CA GLU A 318 -10.19 22.43 -19.34
C GLU A 318 -10.22 23.29 -18.09
N GLY A 319 -11.32 23.24 -17.32
CA GLY A 319 -11.44 23.95 -16.05
C GLY A 319 -10.31 23.62 -15.09
N VAL A 320 -9.97 22.33 -14.93
CA VAL A 320 -8.85 21.89 -14.08
C VAL A 320 -7.52 22.44 -14.61
N CYS A 321 -7.24 22.29 -15.91
CA CYS A 321 -6.00 22.77 -16.52
C CYS A 321 -5.87 24.30 -16.38
N ARG A 322 -6.96 25.06 -16.57
CA ARG A 322 -6.97 26.52 -16.39
C ARG A 322 -6.71 26.91 -14.93
N SER A 323 -7.31 26.22 -13.98
CA SER A 323 -7.06 26.45 -12.55
C SER A 323 -5.60 26.19 -12.19
N LEU A 324 -5.02 25.08 -12.66
CA LEU A 324 -3.62 24.73 -12.45
C LEU A 324 -2.65 25.70 -13.16
N ASN A 325 -3.02 26.16 -14.36
CA ASN A 325 -2.26 27.13 -15.13
C ASN A 325 -2.11 28.46 -14.38
N ASN A 326 -3.11 28.84 -13.59
CA ASN A 326 -3.12 30.09 -12.84
C ASN A 326 -2.44 30.01 -11.45
N LEU A 327 -2.01 28.82 -11.01
CA LEU A 327 -1.25 28.68 -9.76
C LEU A 327 0.14 29.31 -9.92
N LEU A 328 0.51 30.25 -9.06
CA LEU A 328 1.86 30.83 -9.08
C LEU A 328 2.89 29.95 -8.38
N GLU A 329 2.42 29.11 -7.46
CA GLU A 329 3.27 28.28 -6.59
C GLU A 329 2.76 26.83 -6.57
N LYS A 330 3.64 25.92 -6.16
CA LYS A 330 3.27 24.53 -5.88
C LYS A 330 2.24 24.46 -4.76
N PHE A 331 1.43 23.40 -4.77
CA PHE A 331 0.48 23.13 -3.69
C PHE A 331 1.20 22.98 -2.34
N HIS A 332 0.89 23.84 -1.36
CA HIS A 332 1.55 23.82 -0.05
C HIS A 332 0.64 24.14 1.15
N GLN A 333 -0.47 24.88 0.97
CA GLN A 333 -1.33 25.31 2.10
C GLN A 333 -2.28 24.22 2.63
N SER A 334 -2.87 23.42 1.73
CA SER A 334 -3.90 22.44 2.11
C SER A 334 -3.31 21.05 2.40
N PHE A 335 -4.13 20.15 2.95
CA PHE A 335 -3.70 18.89 3.54
C PHE A 335 -3.24 17.84 2.53
N PHE A 336 -2.19 17.11 2.89
CA PHE A 336 -1.73 15.88 2.22
C PHE A 336 -2.13 14.60 2.98
N PHE A 337 -2.50 14.74 4.26
CA PHE A 337 -2.88 13.61 5.12
C PHE A 337 -4.36 13.69 5.48
N TYR A 338 -5.18 12.99 4.69
CA TYR A 338 -6.63 12.98 4.87
C TYR A 338 -7.24 11.64 4.46
N LEU A 339 -8.45 11.39 4.93
CA LEU A 339 -9.29 10.27 4.48
C LEU A 339 -10.63 10.79 3.97
N LEU A 340 -11.17 10.20 2.90
CA LEU A 340 -12.43 10.62 2.28
C LEU A 340 -13.55 9.60 2.56
N PRO A 341 -14.45 9.88 3.51
CA PRO A 341 -15.70 9.12 3.66
C PRO A 341 -16.70 9.41 2.52
N ALA A 342 -16.62 10.58 1.88
CA ALA A 342 -17.51 11.05 0.82
C ALA A 342 -16.75 12.01 -0.12
N THR A 343 -17.34 12.39 -1.27
CA THR A 343 -16.69 13.31 -2.23
C THR A 343 -16.60 14.75 -1.73
N ASN A 344 -17.44 15.12 -0.75
CA ASN A 344 -17.53 16.47 -0.19
C ASN A 344 -17.11 16.56 1.29
N ARG A 345 -16.64 15.47 1.89
CA ARG A 345 -16.21 15.42 3.29
C ARG A 345 -14.86 14.73 3.41
N TYR A 346 -14.00 15.26 4.27
CA TYR A 346 -12.71 14.69 4.58
C TYR A 346 -12.51 14.61 6.10
N ILE A 347 -11.66 13.68 6.52
CA ILE A 347 -11.19 13.53 7.90
C ILE A 347 -9.71 13.91 7.90
N SER A 348 -9.35 14.96 8.63
CA SER A 348 -7.97 15.44 8.74
C SER A 348 -7.14 14.59 9.69
N ILE A 349 -5.81 14.70 9.57
CA ILE A 349 -4.84 14.05 10.46
C ILE A 349 -5.11 14.28 11.95
N GLY A 350 -5.55 15.48 12.33
CA GLY A 350 -5.86 15.83 13.72
C GLY A 350 -7.03 15.04 14.32
N VAL A 351 -7.92 14.51 13.48
CA VAL A 351 -9.12 13.77 13.94
C VAL A 351 -8.83 12.27 14.08
N TYR A 352 -8.11 11.67 13.14
CA TYR A 352 -7.88 10.22 13.15
C TYR A 352 -6.61 9.79 13.91
N MET A 353 -5.64 10.68 14.14
CA MET A 353 -4.41 10.33 14.88
C MET A 353 -4.64 10.03 16.37
N PRO A 354 -5.49 10.78 17.11
CA PRO A 354 -5.75 10.46 18.52
C PRO A 354 -6.29 9.03 18.76
N PRO A 355 -7.34 8.54 18.06
CA PRO A 355 -7.80 7.16 18.27
C PRO A 355 -6.75 6.13 17.82
N PHE A 356 -5.94 6.42 16.80
CA PHE A 356 -4.80 5.58 16.46
C PHE A 356 -3.76 5.52 17.59
N GLY A 357 -3.44 6.67 18.19
CA GLY A 357 -2.53 6.76 19.34
C GLY A 357 -3.02 6.01 20.57
N LEU A 358 -4.34 5.95 20.80
CA LEU A 358 -4.92 5.13 21.88
C LEU A 358 -4.72 3.62 21.63
N ILE A 359 -4.83 3.18 20.38
CA ILE A 359 -4.56 1.77 20.02
C ILE A 359 -3.07 1.48 20.12
N ALA A 360 -2.21 2.25 19.46
CA ALA A 360 -0.77 2.01 19.41
C ALA A 360 -0.08 2.25 20.76
N GLY A 361 -0.54 3.23 21.54
CA GLY A 361 0.05 3.61 22.83
C GLY A 361 0.01 2.51 23.88
N GLY A 362 -0.96 1.58 23.79
CA GLY A 362 -1.03 0.41 24.68
C GLY A 362 0.24 -0.45 24.64
N VAL A 363 0.91 -0.52 23.49
CA VAL A 363 2.18 -1.23 23.31
C VAL A 363 3.30 -0.58 24.13
N LEU A 364 3.41 0.76 24.09
CA LEU A 364 4.41 1.53 24.82
C LEU A 364 4.16 1.48 26.33
N VAL A 365 2.91 1.66 26.77
CA VAL A 365 2.54 1.55 28.18
C VAL A 365 2.87 0.16 28.72
N LYS A 366 2.61 -0.90 27.93
CA LYS A 366 2.96 -2.26 28.34
C LYS A 366 4.48 -2.47 28.41
N ALA A 367 5.25 -1.92 27.48
CA ALA A 367 6.72 -1.99 27.51
C ALA A 367 7.27 -1.32 28.77
N LEU A 368 6.78 -0.11 29.12
CA LEU A 368 7.17 0.61 30.34
C LEU A 368 6.79 -0.16 31.60
N ALA A 369 5.58 -0.72 31.65
CA ALA A 369 5.14 -1.52 32.80
C ALA A 369 6.00 -2.78 33.01
N LEU A 370 6.40 -3.44 31.92
CA LEU A 370 7.33 -4.58 31.98
C LEU A 370 8.72 -4.12 32.44
N TRP A 371 9.24 -3.00 31.91
CA TRP A 371 10.53 -2.45 32.32
C TRP A 371 10.59 -2.09 33.80
N TYR A 372 9.53 -1.48 34.33
CA TYR A 372 9.42 -1.17 35.75
C TYR A 372 9.43 -2.44 36.60
N LYS A 373 8.64 -3.46 36.20
CA LYS A 373 8.60 -4.76 36.88
C LYS A 373 9.98 -5.43 36.91
N THR A 374 10.73 -5.40 35.81
CA THR A 374 12.07 -6.00 35.75
C THR A 374 13.09 -5.21 36.57
N SER A 375 13.02 -3.87 36.55
CA SER A 375 13.92 -3.01 37.34
C SER A 375 13.77 -3.23 38.85
N CYS A 376 12.53 -3.34 39.36
CA CYS A 376 12.31 -3.65 40.77
C CYS A 376 12.77 -5.06 41.17
N ALA A 377 12.78 -6.02 40.23
CA ALA A 377 13.30 -7.36 40.48
C ALA A 377 14.84 -7.36 40.59
N ASP A 378 15.52 -6.53 39.79
CA ASP A 378 16.97 -6.37 39.83
C ASP A 378 17.43 -5.78 41.19
N ASP A 379 16.71 -4.79 41.75
CA ASP A 379 17.00 -4.20 43.07
C ASP A 379 16.88 -5.22 44.21
N SER A 380 16.09 -6.30 44.03
CA SER A 380 15.91 -7.38 45.01
C SER A 380 17.05 -8.43 45.02
N GLY A 381 18.15 -8.18 44.31
CA GLY A 381 19.34 -9.05 44.29
C GLY A 381 19.24 -10.26 43.33
N LYS A 382 18.16 -10.35 42.54
CA LYS A 382 18.02 -11.33 41.46
C LYS A 382 18.70 -10.78 40.20
N GLY A 383 20.04 -10.91 40.14
CA GLY A 383 20.92 -10.74 38.97
C GLY A 383 20.54 -9.72 37.89
N ARG A 384 21.39 -8.71 37.67
CA ARG A 384 21.18 -7.65 36.66
C ARG A 384 20.94 -8.22 35.25
N HIS A 385 19.71 -8.10 34.75
CA HIS A 385 19.35 -8.60 33.42
C HIS A 385 19.61 -7.53 32.36
N SER A 386 20.62 -7.76 31.51
CA SER A 386 20.98 -6.82 30.45
C SER A 386 20.18 -7.09 29.17
N LEU A 387 19.71 -6.02 28.52
CA LEU A 387 19.15 -6.05 27.15
C LEU A 387 20.08 -6.77 26.16
N LEU A 388 21.39 -6.75 26.42
CA LEU A 388 22.42 -7.37 25.58
C LEU A 388 22.27 -8.90 25.48
N GLN A 389 21.66 -9.57 26.47
CA GLN A 389 21.45 -11.02 26.45
C GLN A 389 20.59 -11.47 25.26
N TRP A 390 19.59 -10.66 24.88
CA TRP A 390 18.67 -10.98 23.79
C TRP A 390 19.11 -10.41 22.43
N ALA A 391 20.18 -9.62 22.39
CA ALA A 391 20.67 -9.00 21.16
C ALA A 391 21.00 -10.02 20.05
N PRO A 392 21.68 -11.17 20.31
CA PRO A 392 21.94 -12.16 19.26
C PRO A 392 20.68 -12.75 18.64
N VAL A 393 19.64 -12.96 19.45
CA VAL A 393 18.35 -13.50 18.98
C VAL A 393 17.62 -12.47 18.11
N VAL A 394 17.56 -11.22 18.56
CA VAL A 394 16.92 -10.13 17.80
C VAL A 394 17.66 -9.89 16.49
N VAL A 395 18.98 -9.69 16.54
CA VAL A 395 19.81 -9.45 15.35
C VAL A 395 19.79 -10.65 14.40
N GLY A 396 19.90 -11.88 14.92
CA GLY A 396 19.84 -13.10 14.11
C GLY A 396 18.49 -13.28 13.41
N THR A 397 17.38 -12.94 14.09
CA THR A 397 16.04 -13.00 13.51
C THR A 397 15.88 -11.98 12.39
N HIS A 398 16.31 -10.73 12.61
CA HIS A 398 16.28 -9.67 11.59
C HIS A 398 17.19 -9.98 10.40
N ALA A 399 18.41 -10.48 10.63
CA ALA A 399 19.33 -10.89 9.57
C ALA A 399 18.75 -12.03 8.72
N THR A 400 18.09 -13.01 9.34
CA THR A 400 17.44 -14.10 8.62
C THR A 400 16.26 -13.61 7.78
N CYS A 401 15.47 -12.68 8.32
CA CYS A 401 14.37 -12.05 7.59
C CYS A 401 14.86 -11.16 6.43
N PHE A 402 16.01 -10.50 6.59
CA PHE A 402 16.67 -9.77 5.51
C PHE A 402 17.12 -10.68 4.36
N LEU A 403 17.69 -11.85 4.68
CA LEU A 403 17.99 -12.88 3.67
C LEU A 403 16.71 -13.36 2.97
N LEU A 404 15.60 -13.51 3.70
CA LEU A 404 14.32 -13.89 3.11
C LEU A 404 13.75 -12.81 2.17
N MET A 405 13.93 -11.53 2.48
CA MET A 405 13.51 -10.44 1.59
C MET A 405 14.28 -10.47 0.26
N THR A 406 15.57 -10.80 0.28
CA THR A 406 16.44 -10.80 -0.92
C THR A 406 16.43 -12.10 -1.71
N CYS A 407 15.86 -13.18 -1.16
CA CYS A 407 15.82 -14.50 -1.82
C CYS A 407 14.86 -14.68 -3.03
N PRO A 408 13.81 -13.89 -3.30
CA PRO A 408 12.87 -14.19 -4.40
C PRO A 408 13.51 -14.38 -5.80
N PRO A 409 14.52 -13.59 -6.22
CA PRO A 409 15.23 -13.84 -7.47
C PRO A 409 15.99 -15.18 -7.48
N THR A 410 16.61 -15.58 -6.36
CA THR A 410 17.34 -16.85 -6.27
C THR A 410 16.38 -18.03 -6.22
N LEU A 411 15.27 -17.92 -5.48
CA LEU A 411 14.18 -18.91 -5.48
C LEU A 411 13.60 -19.11 -6.89
N THR A 412 13.44 -18.02 -7.65
CA THR A 412 12.98 -18.12 -9.04
C THR A 412 13.98 -18.87 -9.91
N ARG A 413 15.30 -18.58 -9.80
CA ARG A 413 16.33 -19.32 -10.55
C ARG A 413 16.37 -20.80 -10.18
N LEU A 414 16.24 -21.12 -8.90
CA LEU A 414 16.18 -22.51 -8.43
C LEU A 414 14.93 -23.22 -8.96
N GLY A 415 13.75 -22.62 -8.81
CA GLY A 415 12.50 -23.23 -9.29
C GLY A 415 12.46 -23.41 -10.81
N LEU A 416 13.15 -22.55 -11.56
CA LEU A 416 13.36 -22.73 -13.00
C LEU A 416 14.14 -24.00 -13.34
N ALA A 417 15.07 -24.45 -12.50
CA ALA A 417 15.76 -25.72 -12.67
C ALA A 417 14.84 -26.94 -12.46
N PHE A 418 13.72 -26.75 -11.76
CA PHE A 418 12.67 -27.75 -11.52
C PHE A 418 11.42 -27.54 -12.40
N ASP A 419 11.52 -26.76 -13.48
CA ASP A 419 10.40 -26.41 -14.37
C ASP A 419 9.18 -25.77 -13.70
N LEU A 420 9.38 -25.16 -12.52
CA LEU A 420 8.34 -24.42 -11.83
C LEU A 420 8.12 -23.04 -12.46
N THR A 421 6.88 -22.54 -12.35
CA THR A 421 6.63 -21.15 -12.73
C THR A 421 7.21 -20.19 -11.68
N PRO A 422 7.58 -18.94 -12.04
CA PRO A 422 8.09 -17.98 -11.05
C PRO A 422 7.12 -17.76 -9.87
N GLU A 423 5.82 -17.71 -10.16
CA GLU A 423 4.75 -17.61 -9.17
C GLU A 423 4.78 -18.79 -8.18
N ASP A 424 4.98 -20.00 -8.68
CA ASP A 424 5.07 -21.21 -7.84
C ASP A 424 6.38 -21.28 -7.08
N SER A 425 7.49 -20.87 -7.70
CA SER A 425 8.83 -20.92 -7.12
C SER A 425 8.94 -19.98 -5.91
N VAL A 426 8.51 -18.73 -6.06
CA VAL A 426 8.51 -17.73 -4.97
C VAL A 426 7.47 -18.11 -3.92
N GLY A 427 6.26 -18.49 -4.35
CA GLY A 427 5.18 -18.88 -3.44
C GLY A 427 5.55 -20.05 -2.54
N LEU A 428 5.98 -21.17 -3.13
CA LEU A 428 6.36 -22.38 -2.38
C LEU A 428 7.66 -22.16 -1.59
N GLY A 429 8.66 -21.53 -2.19
CA GLY A 429 9.96 -21.28 -1.54
C GLY A 429 9.81 -20.42 -0.28
N LEU A 430 9.12 -19.29 -0.35
CA LEU A 430 8.88 -18.45 0.82
C LEU A 430 8.02 -19.15 1.88
N THR A 431 7.01 -19.93 1.49
CA THR A 431 6.24 -20.73 2.46
C THR A 431 7.09 -21.77 3.17
N ALA A 432 7.98 -22.46 2.45
CA ALA A 432 8.87 -23.46 3.02
C ALA A 432 9.87 -22.82 4.00
N CYS A 433 10.44 -21.66 3.64
CA CYS A 433 11.30 -20.90 4.55
C CYS A 433 10.55 -20.45 5.82
N CYS A 434 9.33 -19.93 5.72
CA CYS A 434 8.54 -19.54 6.88
C CYS A 434 8.17 -20.74 7.78
N VAL A 435 7.86 -21.89 7.20
CA VAL A 435 7.62 -23.13 7.97
C VAL A 435 8.90 -23.59 8.68
N ALA A 436 10.06 -23.52 8.02
CA ALA A 436 11.34 -23.83 8.64
C ALA A 436 11.64 -22.89 9.82
N LEU A 437 11.41 -21.58 9.66
CA LEU A 437 11.57 -20.59 10.74
C LEU A 437 10.67 -20.91 11.94
N LEU A 438 9.43 -21.32 11.69
CA LEU A 438 8.49 -21.72 12.74
C LEU A 438 9.03 -22.91 13.54
N LEU A 439 9.51 -23.95 12.86
CA LEU A 439 10.05 -25.16 13.49
C LEU A 439 11.35 -24.87 14.26
N VAL A 440 12.26 -24.07 13.68
CA VAL A 440 13.51 -23.66 14.32
C VAL A 440 13.23 -22.85 15.59
N ALA A 441 12.27 -21.92 15.55
CA ALA A 441 11.91 -21.13 16.73
C ALA A 441 11.37 -22.00 17.88
N VAL A 442 10.55 -23.03 17.58
CA VAL A 442 10.08 -23.99 18.61
C VAL A 442 11.25 -24.82 19.16
N GLY A 443 12.17 -25.28 18.31
CA GLY A 443 13.36 -26.01 18.74
C GLY A 443 14.30 -25.17 19.61
N ALA A 444 14.52 -23.91 19.23
CA ALA A 444 15.30 -22.94 19.99
C ALA A 444 14.65 -22.66 21.36
N ALA A 445 13.32 -22.45 21.40
CA ALA A 445 12.59 -22.22 22.64
C ALA A 445 12.75 -23.37 23.65
N ARG A 446 12.74 -24.62 23.18
CA ARG A 446 12.93 -25.82 24.03
C ARG A 446 14.36 -25.97 24.54
N SER A 447 15.34 -25.43 23.81
CA SER A 447 16.77 -25.52 24.16
C SER A 447 17.16 -24.47 25.21
N MET A 448 16.47 -23.33 25.23
CA MET A 448 16.71 -22.25 26.20
C MET A 448 16.00 -22.54 27.54
N LYS A 449 16.54 -23.48 28.33
CA LYS A 449 16.02 -23.85 29.65
C LYS A 449 16.25 -22.77 30.72
N GLU A 450 17.34 -22.03 30.60
CA GLU A 450 17.67 -20.86 31.45
C GLU A 450 17.45 -19.54 30.69
N ALA A 451 16.46 -19.49 29.80
CA ALA A 451 16.13 -18.24 29.13
C ALA A 451 15.83 -17.19 30.21
N GLY A 452 16.64 -16.13 30.23
CA GLY A 452 16.40 -14.98 31.09
C GLY A 452 14.97 -14.46 30.96
N ILE A 453 14.59 -13.57 31.86
CA ILE A 453 13.29 -12.89 31.92
C ILE A 453 12.75 -12.59 30.49
N TRP A 454 11.78 -13.37 30.02
CA TRP A 454 11.15 -13.22 28.69
C TRP A 454 10.48 -11.85 28.56
N GLU A 455 10.18 -11.19 29.68
CA GLU A 455 9.73 -9.81 29.70
C GLU A 455 10.72 -8.86 29.01
N VAL A 456 12.04 -9.09 29.10
CA VAL A 456 13.06 -8.24 28.42
C VAL A 456 12.96 -8.36 26.91
N LEU A 457 12.87 -9.58 26.38
CA LEU A 457 12.65 -9.80 24.94
C LEU A 457 11.32 -9.18 24.48
N LYS A 458 10.26 -9.33 25.30
CA LYS A 458 8.97 -8.72 25.00
C LYS A 458 9.05 -7.19 24.97
N ILE A 459 9.84 -6.55 25.83
CA ILE A 459 10.05 -5.09 25.79
C ILE A 459 10.65 -4.69 24.44
N CYS A 460 11.69 -5.38 23.96
CA CYS A 460 12.29 -5.10 22.64
C CYS A 460 11.24 -5.20 21.52
N VAL A 461 10.46 -6.28 21.49
CA VAL A 461 9.39 -6.50 20.49
C VAL A 461 8.33 -5.40 20.54
N LEU A 462 7.90 -4.99 21.74
CA LEU A 462 6.91 -3.93 21.90
C LEU A 462 7.47 -2.57 21.46
N LEU A 463 8.73 -2.27 21.74
CA LEU A 463 9.37 -1.04 21.27
C LEU A 463 9.53 -1.02 19.75
N GLU A 464 9.98 -2.12 19.14
CA GLU A 464 10.07 -2.28 17.68
C GLU A 464 8.69 -2.12 17.02
N LEU A 465 7.65 -2.77 17.58
CA LEU A 465 6.28 -2.59 17.11
C LEU A 465 5.81 -1.14 17.27
N GLY A 466 6.13 -0.48 18.39
CA GLY A 466 5.84 0.94 18.61
C GLY A 466 6.45 1.82 17.53
N VAL A 467 7.74 1.64 17.23
CA VAL A 467 8.43 2.36 16.15
C VAL A 467 7.75 2.12 14.80
N LEU A 468 7.45 0.85 14.47
CA LEU A 468 6.75 0.50 13.22
C LEU A 468 5.39 1.18 13.11
N LEU A 469 4.60 1.21 14.19
CA LEU A 469 3.28 1.83 14.20
C LEU A 469 3.35 3.35 14.06
N PHE A 470 4.14 4.03 14.90
CA PHE A 470 4.18 5.50 14.90
C PHE A 470 4.91 6.07 13.67
N ALA A 471 6.04 5.48 13.26
CA ALA A 471 6.73 5.90 12.03
C ALA A 471 5.89 5.53 10.79
N GLY A 472 5.29 4.34 10.79
CA GLY A 472 4.40 3.91 9.73
C GLY A 472 3.18 4.80 9.57
N ALA A 473 2.62 5.34 10.66
CA ALA A 473 1.43 6.18 10.62
C ALA A 473 1.65 7.50 9.89
N VAL A 474 2.85 8.08 10.00
CA VAL A 474 3.22 9.32 9.30
C VAL A 474 3.40 9.09 7.80
N TYR A 475 3.89 7.91 7.40
CA TYR A 475 4.19 7.63 6.00
C TYR A 475 3.01 6.97 5.26
N ASN A 476 2.36 5.97 5.86
CA ASN A 476 1.13 5.35 5.38
C ASN A 476 0.22 5.00 6.57
N PHE A 477 -0.60 5.98 6.95
CA PHE A 477 -1.57 5.84 8.02
C PHE A 477 -2.43 4.57 7.89
N SER A 478 -2.88 4.25 6.69
CA SER A 478 -3.78 3.13 6.46
C SER A 478 -3.13 1.78 6.73
N LEU A 479 -1.88 1.59 6.31
CA LEU A 479 -1.11 0.38 6.65
C LEU A 479 -0.88 0.29 8.16
N ALA A 480 -0.43 1.38 8.78
CA ALA A 480 -0.17 1.43 10.22
C ALA A 480 -1.43 1.16 11.05
N LEU A 481 -2.59 1.69 10.65
CA LEU A 481 -3.86 1.42 11.31
C LEU A 481 -4.24 -0.06 11.24
N LEU A 482 -4.11 -0.70 10.08
CA LEU A 482 -4.39 -2.14 9.94
C LEU A 482 -3.42 -2.98 10.78
N VAL A 483 -2.12 -2.63 10.78
CA VAL A 483 -1.13 -3.30 11.61
C VAL A 483 -1.44 -3.07 13.09
N ALA A 484 -1.80 -1.86 13.53
CA ALA A 484 -2.13 -1.58 14.93
C ALA A 484 -3.34 -2.40 15.41
N VAL A 485 -4.41 -2.45 14.63
CA VAL A 485 -5.62 -3.20 15.00
C VAL A 485 -5.34 -4.71 15.12
N ILE A 486 -4.40 -5.24 14.34
CA ILE A 486 -4.07 -6.67 14.33
C ILE A 486 -2.95 -7.02 15.32
N TYR A 487 -1.80 -6.35 15.23
CA TYR A 487 -0.58 -6.68 15.98
C TYR A 487 -0.55 -6.14 17.41
N THR A 488 -1.20 -5.01 17.71
CA THR A 488 -1.26 -4.52 19.10
C THR A 488 -1.91 -5.54 20.04
N PRO A 489 -3.15 -6.02 19.80
CA PRO A 489 -3.78 -6.95 20.72
C PRO A 489 -3.02 -8.27 20.82
N THR A 490 -2.45 -8.77 19.71
CA THR A 490 -1.66 -10.02 19.75
C THR A 490 -0.36 -9.87 20.53
N ALA A 491 0.38 -8.78 20.34
CA ALA A 491 1.62 -8.51 21.08
C ALA A 491 1.36 -8.32 22.58
N LEU A 492 0.25 -7.68 22.95
CA LEU A 492 -0.14 -7.52 24.36
C LEU A 492 -0.46 -8.86 25.01
N LEU A 493 -1.21 -9.74 24.33
CA LEU A 493 -1.62 -11.07 24.82
C LEU A 493 -0.52 -12.14 24.77
N ALA A 494 0.49 -11.98 23.93
CA ALA A 494 1.60 -12.92 23.78
C ALA A 494 2.42 -13.02 25.07
N SER A 495 2.38 -14.17 25.73
CA SER A 495 3.22 -14.49 26.88
C SER A 495 3.32 -16.00 27.01
N PRO A 496 4.41 -16.53 27.59
CA PRO A 496 4.53 -17.95 27.85
C PRO A 496 3.39 -18.40 28.78
N SER A 497 3.00 -19.67 28.67
CA SER A 497 1.88 -20.23 29.44
C SER A 497 2.15 -21.68 29.78
N THR A 498 2.00 -22.02 31.05
CA THR A 498 2.15 -23.39 31.57
C THR A 498 0.94 -24.25 31.26
N ALA A 499 -0.26 -23.65 31.21
CA ALA A 499 -1.49 -24.34 30.86
C ALA A 499 -1.61 -24.57 29.34
N ARG A 500 -2.04 -25.78 28.96
CA ARG A 500 -2.11 -26.24 27.56
C ARG A 500 -3.09 -25.43 26.71
N ILE A 501 -4.26 -25.10 27.25
CA ILE A 501 -5.32 -24.37 26.53
C ILE A 501 -4.89 -22.94 26.16
N PRO A 502 -4.44 -22.07 27.09
CA PRO A 502 -4.00 -20.73 26.74
C PRO A 502 -2.77 -20.73 25.84
N HIS A 503 -1.86 -21.70 26.00
CA HIS A 503 -0.74 -21.89 25.07
C HIS A 503 -1.24 -22.18 23.64
N LEU A 504 -2.18 -23.11 23.47
CA LEU A 504 -2.76 -23.45 22.17
C LEU A 504 -3.49 -22.26 21.54
N LEU A 505 -4.31 -21.53 22.31
CA LEU A 505 -5.06 -20.38 21.82
C LEU A 505 -4.12 -19.24 21.37
N LYS A 506 -3.07 -18.94 22.13
CA LYS A 506 -2.05 -17.94 21.75
C LYS A 506 -1.27 -18.37 20.51
N SER A 507 -0.94 -19.66 20.40
CA SER A 507 -0.27 -20.22 19.21
C SER A 507 -1.16 -20.12 17.98
N LEU A 508 -2.44 -20.49 18.07
CA LEU A 508 -3.41 -20.33 16.98
C LEU A 508 -3.59 -18.86 16.58
N LEU A 509 -3.67 -17.95 17.56
CA LEU A 509 -3.76 -16.51 17.31
C LEU A 509 -2.53 -16.00 16.52
N LEU A 510 -1.32 -16.39 16.93
CA LEU A 510 -0.12 -16.02 16.19
C LEU A 510 -0.10 -16.64 14.79
N LEU A 511 -0.47 -17.91 14.62
CA LEU A 511 -0.57 -18.53 13.28
C LEU A 511 -1.52 -17.76 12.35
N LEU A 512 -2.65 -17.26 12.86
CA LEU A 512 -3.60 -16.45 12.09
C LEU A 512 -3.05 -15.07 11.71
N VAL A 513 -2.17 -14.49 12.53
CA VAL A 513 -1.56 -13.16 12.34
C VAL A 513 -0.24 -13.21 11.58
N HIS A 514 0.27 -14.41 11.27
CA HIS A 514 1.46 -14.57 10.43
C HIS A 514 1.27 -13.83 9.08
N PRO A 515 2.28 -13.09 8.55
CA PRO A 515 2.12 -12.28 7.34
C PRO A 515 1.54 -13.04 6.13
N LEU A 516 1.99 -14.27 5.90
CA LEU A 516 1.45 -15.13 4.83
C LEU A 516 0.01 -15.61 5.10
N ALA A 517 -0.37 -15.81 6.37
CA ALA A 517 -1.73 -16.18 6.74
C ALA A 517 -2.69 -14.99 6.57
N LEU A 518 -2.25 -13.78 6.92
CA LEU A 518 -2.99 -12.54 6.65
C LEU A 518 -3.18 -12.32 5.15
N LEU A 519 -2.14 -12.54 4.33
CA LEU A 519 -2.25 -12.50 2.88
C LEU A 519 -3.26 -13.55 2.36
N PHE A 520 -3.16 -14.80 2.82
CA PHE A 520 -4.08 -15.86 2.43
C PHE A 520 -5.52 -15.54 2.82
N GLY A 521 -5.76 -15.03 4.04
CA GLY A 521 -7.05 -14.58 4.51
C GLY A 521 -7.62 -13.45 3.64
N ALA A 522 -6.82 -12.44 3.32
CA ALA A 522 -7.22 -11.35 2.43
C ALA A 522 -7.63 -11.87 1.04
N VAL A 523 -6.85 -12.80 0.46
CA VAL A 523 -7.17 -13.43 -0.84
C VAL A 523 -8.43 -14.28 -0.74
N LEU A 524 -8.64 -15.01 0.36
CA LEU A 524 -9.79 -15.86 0.57
C LEU A 524 -11.07 -15.02 0.60
N LEU A 525 -11.06 -13.93 1.36
CA LEU A 525 -12.16 -12.98 1.42
C LEU A 525 -12.47 -12.40 0.05
N ASP A 526 -11.46 -11.94 -0.69
CA ASP A 526 -11.65 -11.42 -2.05
C ASP A 526 -12.24 -12.47 -3.00
N THR A 527 -11.70 -13.68 -2.98
CA THR A 527 -12.14 -14.79 -3.84
C THR A 527 -13.59 -15.16 -3.54
N ASN A 528 -13.97 -15.23 -2.26
CA ASN A 528 -15.32 -15.54 -1.83
C ASN A 528 -16.33 -14.47 -2.27
N THR A 529 -15.94 -13.19 -2.23
CA THR A 529 -16.83 -12.10 -2.68
C THR A 529 -17.06 -12.09 -4.19
N HIS A 530 -16.07 -12.51 -4.99
CA HIS A 530 -16.17 -12.56 -6.45
C HIS A 530 -16.78 -13.85 -6.98
N PHE A 531 -16.63 -14.94 -6.24
CA PHE A 531 -17.12 -16.27 -6.63
C PHE A 531 -17.91 -16.92 -5.49
N PRO A 532 -19.05 -16.32 -5.05
CA PRO A 532 -19.82 -16.83 -3.92
C PRO A 532 -20.45 -18.20 -4.17
N GLU A 533 -20.62 -18.59 -5.44
CA GLU A 533 -21.23 -19.85 -5.86
C GLU A 533 -20.21 -21.00 -6.00
N ALA A 534 -18.92 -20.74 -5.76
CA ALA A 534 -17.89 -21.76 -5.91
C ALA A 534 -17.93 -22.78 -4.77
N SER A 535 -17.84 -24.08 -5.10
CA SER A 535 -17.66 -25.15 -4.10
C SER A 535 -16.41 -24.92 -3.23
N PRO A 536 -16.40 -25.31 -1.94
CA PRO A 536 -15.29 -25.01 -1.00
C PRO A 536 -13.90 -25.41 -1.52
N LEU A 537 -13.75 -26.58 -2.14
CA LEU A 537 -12.47 -27.05 -2.71
C LEU A 537 -11.98 -26.16 -3.86
N ARG A 538 -12.89 -25.76 -4.76
CA ARG A 538 -12.58 -24.84 -5.86
C ARG A 538 -12.24 -23.44 -5.33
N LEU A 539 -12.92 -23.00 -4.27
CA LEU A 539 -12.62 -21.74 -3.61
C LEU A 539 -11.19 -21.77 -3.05
N LEU A 540 -10.85 -22.79 -2.27
CA LEU A 540 -9.53 -22.97 -1.68
C LEU A 540 -8.42 -23.04 -2.73
N TRP A 541 -8.60 -23.81 -3.81
CA TRP A 541 -7.62 -23.88 -4.89
C TRP A 541 -7.39 -22.52 -5.58
N ARG A 542 -8.47 -21.76 -5.81
CA ARG A 542 -8.39 -20.40 -6.35
C ARG A 542 -7.68 -19.46 -5.39
N THR A 543 -7.93 -19.59 -4.09
CA THR A 543 -7.25 -18.81 -3.06
C THR A 543 -5.76 -19.11 -3.03
N VAL A 544 -5.34 -20.37 -2.97
CA VAL A 544 -3.91 -20.76 -3.00
C VAL A 544 -3.22 -20.21 -4.25
N THR A 545 -3.83 -20.36 -5.42
CA THR A 545 -3.29 -19.81 -6.67
C THR A 545 -3.24 -18.28 -6.65
N GLY A 546 -4.25 -17.64 -6.08
CA GLY A 546 -4.32 -16.19 -5.91
C GLY A 546 -3.26 -15.65 -4.95
N SER A 547 -3.02 -16.34 -3.83
CA SER A 547 -2.02 -15.96 -2.82
C SER A 547 -0.61 -16.02 -3.36
N LYS A 548 -0.25 -17.10 -4.09
CA LYS A 548 1.07 -17.21 -4.74
C LYS A 548 1.32 -16.06 -5.72
N ARG A 549 0.30 -15.71 -6.50
CA ARG A 549 0.35 -14.57 -7.43
C ARG A 549 0.45 -13.22 -6.72
N ALA A 550 -0.36 -13.01 -5.69
CA ALA A 550 -0.33 -11.77 -4.93
C ALA A 550 1.02 -11.54 -4.28
N LEU A 551 1.62 -12.60 -3.71
CA LEU A 551 2.97 -12.56 -3.16
C LEU A 551 4.00 -12.21 -4.24
N MET A 552 3.94 -12.89 -5.39
CA MET A 552 4.81 -12.60 -6.52
C MET A 552 4.69 -11.15 -7.00
N TYR A 553 3.47 -10.61 -7.09
CA TYR A 553 3.28 -9.21 -7.48
C TYR A 553 3.82 -8.25 -6.44
N SER A 554 3.61 -8.52 -5.15
CA SER A 554 4.19 -7.70 -4.09
C SER A 554 5.72 -7.62 -4.17
N VAL A 555 6.38 -8.74 -4.54
CA VAL A 555 7.84 -8.78 -4.79
C VAL A 555 8.20 -7.96 -6.02
N VAL A 556 7.48 -8.13 -7.14
CA VAL A 556 7.74 -7.38 -8.37
C VAL A 556 7.55 -5.87 -8.15
N ASP A 557 6.54 -5.48 -7.38
CA ASP A 557 6.22 -4.08 -7.12
C ASP A 557 7.27 -3.42 -6.21
N SER A 558 7.81 -4.17 -5.25
CA SER A 558 8.99 -3.75 -4.47
C SER A 558 10.18 -3.51 -5.40
N LEU A 559 10.50 -4.49 -6.26
CA LEU A 559 11.68 -4.41 -7.14
C LEU A 559 11.58 -3.32 -8.22
N VAL A 560 10.41 -3.11 -8.81
CA VAL A 560 10.23 -2.22 -9.98
C VAL A 560 9.81 -0.82 -9.57
N TYR A 561 8.88 -0.68 -8.62
CA TYR A 561 8.29 0.60 -8.24
C TYR A 561 8.73 1.08 -6.87
N SER A 562 9.55 0.31 -6.14
CA SER A 562 9.88 0.57 -4.73
C SER A 562 8.62 0.60 -3.85
N ASN A 563 7.68 -0.31 -4.11
CA ASN A 563 6.58 -0.57 -3.19
C ASN A 563 7.07 -1.35 -1.97
N TRP A 564 7.06 -0.69 -0.84
CA TRP A 564 7.59 -1.20 0.43
C TRP A 564 6.74 -2.25 1.15
N VAL A 565 5.53 -2.62 0.68
CA VAL A 565 4.64 -3.53 1.45
C VAL A 565 5.27 -4.91 1.66
N PHE A 566 5.96 -5.44 0.64
CA PHE A 566 6.72 -6.68 0.78
C PHE A 566 7.87 -6.51 1.78
N ASP A 567 8.61 -5.40 1.66
CA ASP A 567 9.80 -5.12 2.48
C ASP A 567 9.42 -4.92 3.96
N VAL A 568 8.36 -4.17 4.26
CA VAL A 568 7.81 -4.01 5.62
C VAL A 568 7.28 -5.35 6.16
N GLY A 569 6.63 -6.15 5.30
CA GLY A 569 6.17 -7.49 5.66
C GLY A 569 7.32 -8.42 6.06
N ALA A 570 8.42 -8.39 5.29
CA ALA A 570 9.57 -9.26 5.50
C ALA A 570 10.53 -8.74 6.58
N LEU A 571 10.86 -7.45 6.61
CA LEU A 571 11.86 -6.85 7.51
C LEU A 571 11.29 -6.34 8.84
N CYS A 572 9.97 -6.14 8.95
CA CYS A 572 9.38 -5.61 10.17
C CYS A 572 8.36 -6.59 10.77
N LEU A 573 7.32 -6.96 10.02
CA LEU A 573 6.24 -7.78 10.56
C LEU A 573 6.66 -9.23 10.84
N LEU A 574 7.41 -9.85 9.92
CA LEU A 574 7.89 -11.22 10.09
C LEU A 574 8.86 -11.39 11.26
N PRO A 575 9.91 -10.56 11.46
CA PRO A 575 10.78 -10.72 12.62
C PRO A 575 10.04 -10.47 13.93
N LEU A 576 9.17 -9.45 14.00
CA LEU A 576 8.29 -9.23 15.16
C LEU A 576 7.45 -10.47 15.46
N TRP A 577 6.86 -11.08 14.42
CA TRP A 577 6.09 -12.31 14.55
C TRP A 577 6.96 -13.48 15.05
N CYS A 578 8.17 -13.67 14.51
CA CYS A 578 9.09 -14.72 14.93
C CYS A 578 9.49 -14.59 16.40
N LEU A 579 9.75 -13.36 16.87
CA LEU A 579 10.08 -13.10 18.27
C LEU A 579 8.87 -13.34 19.20
N LEU A 580 7.65 -12.95 18.80
CA LEU A 580 6.42 -13.26 19.54
C LEU A 580 6.16 -14.77 19.60
N TRP A 581 6.39 -15.47 18.48
CA TRP A 581 6.27 -16.92 18.40
C TRP A 581 7.26 -17.64 19.32
N LEU A 582 8.50 -17.15 19.38
CA LEU A 582 9.52 -17.62 20.32
C LEU A 582 9.06 -17.42 21.77
N ILE A 583 8.60 -16.22 22.14
CA ILE A 583 8.14 -15.89 23.49
C ILE A 583 7.03 -16.84 23.97
N VAL A 584 6.05 -17.17 23.12
CA VAL A 584 4.93 -18.06 23.50
C VAL A 584 5.40 -19.49 23.79
N HIS A 585 6.47 -19.95 23.12
CA HIS A 585 7.00 -21.31 23.24
C HIS A 585 8.14 -21.46 24.25
N LEU A 586 8.61 -20.36 24.86
CA LEU A 586 9.60 -20.42 25.94
C LEU A 586 9.05 -21.21 27.13
N HIS A 587 9.89 -22.05 27.74
CA HIS A 587 9.54 -22.77 28.95
C HIS A 587 9.57 -21.82 30.15
N VAL A 588 8.61 -21.93 31.05
CA VAL A 588 8.60 -21.19 32.32
C VAL A 588 8.59 -22.21 33.43
N ASP A 589 9.70 -22.28 34.17
CA ASP A 589 9.78 -23.10 35.37
C ASP A 589 8.89 -22.50 36.47
N VAL A 590 8.00 -23.31 37.01
CA VAL A 590 6.96 -22.92 37.98
C VAL A 590 7.53 -22.48 39.34
N CYS A 591 8.83 -22.69 39.59
CA CYS A 591 9.44 -22.57 40.92
C CYS A 591 9.49 -21.15 41.53
N VAL A 592 9.35 -20.06 40.77
CA VAL A 592 9.43 -18.70 41.34
C VAL A 592 8.09 -18.19 41.92
N SER A 593 6.98 -18.84 41.58
CA SER A 593 5.63 -18.37 41.96
C SER A 593 5.19 -18.79 43.36
N GLN A 594 5.79 -19.83 43.96
CA GLN A 594 5.37 -20.34 45.27
C GLN A 594 6.02 -19.63 46.46
N GLN A 595 7.19 -19.00 46.29
CA GLN A 595 7.84 -18.30 47.40
C GLN A 595 7.23 -16.92 47.72
N ALA A 596 6.46 -16.32 46.81
CA ALA A 596 5.79 -15.05 47.05
C ALA A 596 4.47 -15.19 47.85
N GLY A 597 3.95 -16.41 48.02
CA GLY A 597 2.67 -16.67 48.69
C GLY A 597 2.74 -17.16 50.13
N GLN A 598 3.94 -17.32 50.71
CA GLN A 598 4.14 -18.00 52.00
C GLN A 598 4.82 -17.17 53.10
N GLN A 599 4.92 -15.85 52.96
CA GLN A 599 5.35 -14.96 54.04
C GLN A 599 4.19 -14.09 54.52
N THR A 600 3.27 -14.70 55.25
CA THR A 600 2.43 -13.99 56.23
C THR A 600 3.27 -13.84 57.51
N PRO A 601 3.50 -12.64 58.07
CA PRO A 601 4.16 -12.51 59.35
C PRO A 601 3.18 -12.91 60.47
N GLN A 602 3.52 -13.94 61.25
CA GLN A 602 2.88 -14.16 62.55
C GLN A 602 3.34 -13.09 63.54
N PRO A 603 2.45 -12.51 64.36
CA PRO A 603 2.86 -11.61 65.43
C PRO A 603 3.51 -12.41 66.56
N GLN A 604 4.81 -12.20 66.78
CA GLN A 604 5.51 -12.71 67.96
C GLN A 604 5.07 -11.90 69.19
N LEU A 605 4.41 -12.57 70.13
CA LEU A 605 4.22 -12.09 71.50
C LEU A 605 5.60 -12.11 72.18
N GLY A 606 6.20 -10.94 72.37
CA GLY A 606 7.43 -10.78 73.13
C GLY A 606 7.12 -10.46 74.59
N GLU A 607 7.41 -11.40 75.49
CA GLU A 607 7.50 -11.17 76.93
C GLU A 607 8.64 -10.16 77.21
N GLY A 608 8.26 -8.92 77.51
CA GLY A 608 9.18 -7.86 77.93
C GLY A 608 9.41 -7.89 79.43
N THR A 609 10.57 -8.41 79.84
CA THR A 609 11.08 -8.34 81.21
C THR A 609 11.42 -6.88 81.55
N VAL A 610 10.72 -6.32 82.54
CA VAL A 610 10.98 -4.99 83.10
C VAL A 610 12.28 -5.03 83.91
N LYS A 611 13.28 -4.26 83.51
CA LYS A 611 14.40 -3.85 84.38
C LYS A 611 14.36 -2.34 84.57
N GLU A 612 14.23 -1.97 85.84
CA GLU A 612 14.28 -0.63 86.40
C GLU A 612 15.53 0.16 85.98
N SER A 613 15.36 1.45 85.69
CA SER A 613 16.39 2.46 85.86
C SER A 613 15.84 3.59 86.74
N LYS A 614 16.30 3.62 88.00
CA LYS A 614 16.13 4.73 88.94
C LYS A 614 17.13 5.86 88.62
N SER A 615 16.63 7.09 88.47
CA SER A 615 17.25 8.32 88.99
C SER A 615 16.15 9.39 89.13
N LYS A 616 15.78 9.81 90.35
CA LYS A 616 16.13 11.10 90.99
C LYS A 616 15.82 12.31 90.09
N SER A 617 15.10 13.37 90.48
CA SER A 617 14.66 13.89 91.79
C SER A 617 13.84 15.16 91.52
N GLU A 618 12.68 15.31 92.15
CA GLU A 618 12.13 16.46 92.90
C GLU A 618 10.64 16.26 93.15
#